data_AF-A0A6I1AVQ1-F1
#
_entry.id   AF-A0A6I1AVQ1-F1
#
_cell.length_a   1.000
_cell.length_b   1.000
_cell.length_c   1.000
_cell.angle_alpha   90.00
_cell.angle_beta   90.00
_cell.angle_gamma   90.00
#
_symmetry.space_group_name_H-M   'P 1'
#
loop_
_entity.id
_entity.type
_entity.pdbx_description
1 polymer ?
#
loop_
_entity_poly.entity_id
_entity_poly.type
_entity_poly.pdbx_seq_one_letter_code
_entity_poly.pdbx_strand_id
1 'polypeptide(L)' 'MEYKVVFFNMIKFSEEVTTASLTGNFLKYMDKLMKYDLIILDDFALRSIDEQTRIALYQLLDDNKENYRLSIIITSL' A
#
# COMPACT_ATOMS: atom_id res chain seq x y z
N MET A 1 -23.80 -5.20 -1.00
CA MET A 1 -22.62 -4.47 -1.50
C MET A 1 -21.40 -5.22 -1.00
N GLU A 2 -20.48 -5.57 -1.90
CA GLU A 2 -19.27 -6.33 -1.55
C GLU A 2 -18.08 -5.36 -1.57
N TYR A 3 -17.28 -5.35 -0.51
CA TYR A 3 -16.10 -4.49 -0.39
C TYR A 3 -14.85 -5.27 -0.80
N LYS A 4 -14.01 -4.66 -1.63
CA LYS A 4 -12.71 -5.21 -2.00
C LYS A 4 -11.71 -4.89 -0.92
N VAL A 5 -11.31 -5.91 -0.18
CA VAL A 5 -10.33 -5.79 0.91
C VAL A 5 -9.05 -6.49 0.53
N VAL A 6 -7.90 -5.91 0.88
CA VAL A 6 -6.61 -6.59 0.81
C VAL A 6 -5.85 -6.44 2.13
N PHE A 7 -5.16 -7.51 2.50
CA PHE A 7 -4.28 -7.56 3.65
C PHE A 7 -2.84 -7.71 3.17
N PHE A 8 -1.95 -6.92 3.75
CA PHE A 8 -0.51 -7.10 3.63
C PHE A 8 0.12 -7.06 5.01
N ASN A 9 1.07 -7.95 5.27
CA ASN A 9 2.12 -7.59 6.22
C ASN A 9 3.14 -6.68 5.54
N MET A 10 3.87 -5.88 6.32
CA MET A 10 4.81 -4.90 5.75
C MET A 10 5.94 -5.50 4.92
N ILE A 11 6.36 -6.73 5.24
CA ILE A 11 7.40 -7.44 4.45
C ILE A 11 6.88 -7.69 3.04
N LYS A 12 5.67 -8.26 2.91
CA LYS A 12 5.08 -8.58 1.62
C LYS A 12 4.77 -7.33 0.81
N PHE A 13 4.26 -6.29 1.48
CA PHE A 13 4.01 -5.00 0.82
C PHE A 13 5.29 -4.40 0.24
N SER A 14 6.38 -4.39 1.02
CA SER A 14 7.68 -3.87 0.59
C SER A 14 8.27 -4.69 -0.58
N GLU A 15 8.14 -6.01 -0.56
CA GLU A 15 8.55 -6.87 -1.69
C GLU A 15 7.78 -6.56 -2.97
N GLU A 16 6.46 -6.38 -2.88
CA GLU A 16 5.62 -6.04 -4.04
C GLU A 16 5.94 -4.64 -4.58
N VAL A 17 6.13 -3.65 -3.71
CA VAL A 17 6.58 -2.31 -4.09
C VAL A 17 7.94 -2.37 -4.78
N THR A 18 8.91 -3.05 -4.18
CA THR A 18 10.26 -3.20 -4.73
C THR A 18 10.22 -3.85 -6.11
N THR A 19 9.45 -4.93 -6.26
CA THR A 19 9.29 -5.64 -7.54
C THR A 19 8.65 -4.74 -8.59
N ALA A 20 7.59 -4.00 -8.23
CA ALA A 20 6.93 -3.08 -9.15
C ALA A 20 7.88 -1.95 -9.59
N SER A 21 8.67 -1.40 -8.68
CA SER A 21 9.68 -0.38 -8.99
C SER A 21 10.77 -0.90 -9.91
N LEU A 22 11.33 -2.09 -9.64
CA LEU A 22 12.42 -2.67 -10.45
C LEU A 22 11.96 -3.06 -11.87
N THR A 23 10.69 -3.41 -12.03
CA THR A 23 10.12 -3.82 -13.33
C THR A 23 9.47 -2.67 -14.11
N GLY A 24 9.52 -1.43 -13.60
CA GLY A 24 8.86 -0.27 -14.21
C GLY A 24 7.33 -0.31 -14.13
N ASN A 25 6.75 -1.17 -13.30
CA ASN A 25 5.30 -1.32 -13.12
C ASN A 25 4.76 -0.59 -11.88
N PHE A 26 5.54 0.29 -11.25
CA PHE A 26 5.18 0.98 -10.01
C PHE A 26 3.82 1.68 -10.10
N LEU A 27 3.60 2.54 -11.11
CA LEU A 27 2.32 3.25 -11.26
C LEU A 27 1.14 2.31 -11.43
N LYS A 28 1.30 1.23 -12.22
CA LYS A 28 0.27 0.21 -12.41
C LYS A 28 -0.05 -0.55 -11.11
N TYR A 29 0.96 -0.76 -10.27
CA TYR A 29 0.77 -1.35 -8.95
C TYR A 29 -0.02 -0.41 -8.02
N MET A 30 0.31 0.88 -8.02
CA MET A 30 -0.46 1.90 -7.30
C MET A 30 -1.92 1.97 -7.76
N ASP A 31 -2.16 2.00 -9.07
CA ASP A 31 -3.51 1.96 -9.65
C ASP A 31 -4.30 0.70 -9.25
N LYS A 32 -3.60 -0.43 -9.07
CA LYS A 32 -4.21 -1.67 -8.58
C LYS A 32 -4.61 -1.53 -7.12
N LEU A 33 -3.76 -0.94 -6.28
CA LEU A 33 -4.06 -0.73 -4.86
C LEU A 33 -5.26 0.20 -4.65
N MET A 34 -5.38 1.24 -5.47
CA MET A 34 -6.52 2.19 -5.43
C MET A 34 -7.87 1.57 -5.82
N LYS A 35 -7.90 0.33 -6.33
CA LYS A 35 -9.15 -0.40 -6.62
C LYS A 35 -9.74 -1.11 -5.40
N TYR A 36 -8.99 -1.21 -4.31
CA TYR A 36 -9.49 -1.74 -3.05
C TYR A 36 -10.24 -0.65 -2.28
N ASP A 37 -11.28 -1.06 -1.57
CA ASP A 37 -12.03 -0.18 -0.68
C ASP A 37 -11.39 -0.14 0.72
N LEU A 38 -10.61 -1.18 1.08
CA LEU A 38 -9.83 -1.25 2.32
C LEU A 38 -8.49 -1.95 2.10
N ILE A 39 -7.40 -1.32 2.54
CA ILE A 39 -6.07 -1.93 2.67
C ILE A 39 -5.74 -2.06 4.16
N ILE A 40 -5.34 -3.25 4.60
CA ILE A 40 -4.83 -3.51 5.95
C ILE A 40 -3.32 -3.71 5.85
N LEU A 41 -2.55 -2.91 6.59
CA LEU A 41 -1.09 -2.99 6.69
C LEU A 41 -0.71 -3.45 8.10
N ASP A 42 -0.29 -4.70 8.21
CA ASP A 42 0.12 -5.33 9.47
C ASP A 42 1.64 -5.31 9.66
N ASP A 43 2.09 -5.43 10.91
CA ASP A 43 3.51 -5.32 11.31
C ASP A 43 4.15 -3.97 10.93
N PHE A 44 3.39 -2.88 11.02
CA PHE A 44 3.83 -1.57 10.58
C PHE A 44 5.05 -1.09 11.36
N ALA A 45 6.10 -0.67 10.63
CA ALA A 45 7.34 -0.14 11.19
C ALA A 45 8.09 -1.06 12.17
N LEU A 46 7.81 -2.37 12.23
CA LEU A 46 8.63 -3.34 12.99
C LEU A 46 10.07 -3.45 12.45
N ARG A 47 10.26 -3.11 11.17
CA ARG A 47 11.58 -2.95 10.53
C ARG A 47 11.62 -1.58 9.84
N SER A 48 12.84 -1.10 9.57
CA SER A 48 13.03 0.14 8.81
C SER A 48 12.31 0.07 7.46
N ILE A 49 11.41 1.01 7.22
CA ILE A 49 10.70 1.12 5.94
C ILE A 49 11.68 1.69 4.90
N ASP A 50 11.95 0.89 3.87
CA ASP A 50 12.82 1.30 2.76
C ASP A 50 12.22 2.48 1.98
N GLU A 51 13.07 3.16 1.22
CA GLU A 51 12.69 4.39 0.52
C GLU A 51 11.52 4.19 -0.45
N GLN A 52 11.52 3.09 -1.21
CA GLN A 52 10.48 2.84 -2.23
C GLN A 52 9.14 2.54 -1.57
N THR A 53 9.14 1.73 -0.51
CA THR A 53 7.94 1.47 0.29
C THR A 53 7.40 2.74 0.92
N ARG A 54 8.28 3.64 1.37
CA ARG A 54 7.87 4.93 1.93
C ARG A 54 7.21 5.82 0.89
N ILE A 55 7.77 5.88 -0.33
CA ILE A 55 7.17 6.60 -1.47
C ILE A 55 5.78 6.03 -1.80
N ALA A 56 5.65 4.70 -1.86
CA ALA A 56 4.36 4.04 -2.12
C ALA A 56 3.32 4.38 -1.05
N LEU A 57 3.70 4.33 0.24
CA LEU A 57 2.79 4.71 1.33
C LEU A 57 2.36 6.17 1.25
N TYR A 58 3.29 7.08 0.96
CA TYR A 58 2.94 8.50 0.78
C TYR A 58 1.96 8.68 -0.38
N GLN A 59 2.20 8.04 -1.52
CA GLN A 59 1.33 8.16 -2.68
C GLN A 59 -0.06 7.56 -2.43
N LEU A 60 -0.17 6.42 -1.73
CA LEU A 60 -1.47 5.87 -1.32
C LEU A 60 -2.27 6.84 -0.45
N LEU A 61 -1.59 7.51 0.48
CA LEU A 61 -2.23 8.47 1.39
C LEU A 61 -2.65 9.75 0.65
N ASP A 62 -1.86 10.20 -0.32
CA ASP A 62 -2.15 11.41 -1.08
C ASP A 62 -3.29 11.19 -2.09
N ASP A 63 -3.22 10.12 -2.88
CA ASP A 63 -4.28 9.74 -3.84
C ASP A 63 -5.63 9.49 -3.15
N ASN A 64 -5.60 9.03 -1.89
CA ASN A 64 -6.80 8.85 -1.10
C ASN A 64 -7.42 10.17 -0.61
N LYS A 65 -6.62 11.20 -0.29
CA LYS A 65 -7.17 12.53 0.10
C LYS A 65 -7.97 13.17 -1.02
N GLU A 66 -7.65 12.85 -2.27
CA GLU A 66 -8.36 13.38 -3.44
C GLU A 66 -9.68 12.64 -3.70
N ASN A 67 -9.73 11.33 -3.46
CA ASN A 67 -10.84 10.47 -3.88
C ASN A 67 -11.73 9.94 -2.73
N TYR A 68 -11.26 10.00 -1.47
CA TYR A 68 -11.92 9.54 -0.24
C TYR A 68 -12.52 8.11 -0.28
N ARG A 69 -12.04 7.26 -1.18
CA ARG A 69 -12.61 5.94 -1.44
C ARG A 69 -11.89 4.82 -0.70
N LEU A 70 -10.61 5.00 -0.42
CA LEU A 70 -9.75 3.97 0.16
C LEU A 70 -9.66 4.17 1.68
N SER A 71 -10.00 3.15 2.45
CA SER A 71 -9.66 3.11 3.88
C SER A 71 -8.33 2.38 4.09
N ILE A 72 -7.52 2.84 5.04
CA ILE A 72 -6.27 2.15 5.42
C ILE A 72 -6.32 1.87 6.92
N ILE A 73 -6.16 0.60 7.30
CA ILE A 73 -5.97 0.19 8.68
C ILE A 73 -4.51 -0.20 8.84
N ILE A 74 -3.88 0.30 9.91
CA ILE A 74 -2.50 0.01 10.25
C ILE A 74 -2.47 -0.67 11.62
N THR A 75 -1.76 -1.79 11.72
CA THR A 75 -1.48 -2.46 12.99
C THR A 75 0.02 -2.50 13.24
N SER A 76 0.40 -2.35 14.51
CA SER A 76 1.76 -2.47 15.02
C SER A 76 1.70 -3.25 16.34
N LEU A 77 2.77 -3.98 16.66
CA LEU A 77 3.01 -4.49 18.01
C LEU A 77 3.59 -3.40 18.92
#